data_AF-A0A9W8RKZ0-F1
#
_entry.id   AF-A0A9W8RKZ0-F1
#
_cell.length_a   1.000
_cell.length_b   1.000
_cell.length_c   1.000
_cell.angle_alpha   90.00
_cell.angle_beta   90.00
_cell.angle_gamma   90.00
#
_symmetry.space_group_name_H-M   'P 1'
#
loop_
_entity.id
_entity.type
_entity.pdbx_description
1 polymer ?
#
loop_
_entity_poly.entity_id
_entity_poly.type
_entity_poly.pdbx_seq_one_letter_code
_entity_poly.pdbx_strand_id
1 'polypeptide(L)'
;VGDAFVVCDAGGGTVDFISYKVNNLKPLEIEECAVGDGGLCGSVCLDIAFEKYIKTLVGESQYNRLKDRDKKKMLLNFEYGVKRAFTVESTEDYSVDLRGVEDNEAEKIIDETISLD
;
A
#
# COMPACT_ATOMS: atom_id res chain seq x y z
N VAL A 1 25.61 20.41 -13.98
CA VAL A 1 25.88 19.90 -15.36
C VAL A 1 26.89 18.78 -15.22
N GLY A 2 26.62 17.62 -15.81
CA GLY A 2 27.36 16.38 -15.58
C GLY A 2 26.79 15.51 -14.45
N ASP A 3 25.91 16.08 -13.61
CA ASP A 3 25.18 15.36 -12.57
C ASP A 3 24.08 14.47 -13.17
N ALA A 4 23.78 13.38 -12.49
CA ALA A 4 22.67 12.50 -12.83
C ALA A 4 21.67 12.42 -11.67
N PHE A 5 20.40 12.22 -12.00
CA PHE A 5 19.31 12.02 -11.04
C PHE A 5 18.37 10.92 -11.53
N VAL A 6 17.59 10.37 -10.60
CA VAL A 6 16.57 9.36 -10.89
C VAL A 6 15.19 9.96 -10.61
N VAL A 7 14.27 9.76 -11.55
CA VAL A 7 12.84 9.98 -11.32
C VAL A 7 12.24 8.63 -10.93
N CYS A 8 11.66 8.58 -9.74
CA CYS A 8 10.86 7.47 -9.25
C CYS A 8 9.39 7.90 -9.29
N ASP A 9 8.60 7.27 -10.15
CA ASP A 9 7.15 7.44 -10.18
C ASP A 9 6.49 6.20 -9.57
N ALA A 10 6.04 6.33 -8.32
CA ALA A 10 5.38 5.25 -7.58
C ALA A 10 3.87 5.48 -7.55
N GLY A 11 3.20 5.04 -8.60
CA GLY A 11 1.76 5.22 -8.79
C GLY A 11 0.89 4.16 -8.13
N GLY A 12 -0.38 4.15 -8.52
CA GLY A 12 -1.36 3.18 -8.02
C GLY A 12 -1.16 1.76 -8.55
N GLY A 13 -0.73 1.61 -9.81
CA GLY A 13 -0.55 0.32 -10.46
C GLY A 13 0.91 -0.04 -10.73
N THR A 14 1.74 0.95 -11.04
CA THR A 14 3.15 0.77 -11.40
C THR A 14 4.09 1.52 -10.48
N VAL A 15 5.32 1.07 -10.44
CA VAL A 15 6.46 1.87 -9.98
C VAL A 15 7.47 1.88 -11.11
N ASP A 16 7.86 3.07 -11.56
CA ASP A 16 8.73 3.29 -12.70
C ASP A 16 9.98 4.10 -12.29
N PHE A 17 11.16 3.69 -12.77
CA PHE A 17 12.44 4.34 -12.54
C PHE A 17 13.10 4.74 -13.86
N ILE A 18 13.44 6.03 -13.99
CA ILE A 18 14.21 6.53 -15.12
C ILE A 18 15.37 7.39 -14.61
N SER A 19 16.54 7.19 -15.18
CA SER A 19 17.75 7.94 -14.83
C SER A 19 18.09 8.94 -15.92
N TYR A 20 18.35 10.20 -15.54
CA TYR A 20 18.69 11.28 -16.45
C TYR A 20 20.02 11.92 -16.06
N LYS A 21 20.79 12.34 -17.06
CA LYS A 21 22.00 13.15 -16.89
C LYS A 21 21.77 14.55 -17.45
N VAL A 22 22.24 15.56 -16.72
CA VAL A 22 22.11 16.96 -17.11
C VAL A 22 23.26 17.39 -18.02
N ASN A 23 22.96 17.59 -19.30
CA ASN A 23 23.92 18.00 -20.33
C ASN A 23 24.08 19.53 -20.40
N ASN A 24 22.99 20.28 -20.20
CA ASN A 24 23.01 21.74 -20.16
C ASN A 24 21.89 22.27 -19.25
N LEU A 25 22.09 23.44 -18.65
CA LEU A 25 21.07 24.11 -17.81
C LEU A 25 20.29 25.18 -18.57
N LYS A 26 20.85 25.74 -19.66
CA LYS A 26 20.18 26.77 -20.46
C LYS A 26 20.62 26.75 -21.94
N PRO A 27 19.75 26.31 -22.87
CA PRO A 27 18.48 25.62 -22.61
C PRO A 27 18.71 24.34 -21.79
N LEU A 28 17.68 23.90 -21.06
CA LEU A 28 17.76 22.64 -20.31
C LEU A 28 17.88 21.49 -21.31
N GLU A 29 18.96 20.72 -21.20
CA GLU A 29 19.18 19.52 -22.00
C GLU A 29 19.52 18.38 -21.05
N ILE A 30 18.74 17.31 -21.14
CA ILE A 30 18.92 16.09 -20.36
C ILE A 30 18.90 14.88 -21.30
N GLU A 31 19.63 13.83 -20.94
CA GLU A 31 19.65 12.55 -21.65
C GLU A 31 19.33 11.42 -20.68
N GLU A 32 18.66 10.36 -21.17
CA GLU A 32 18.49 9.13 -20.39
C GLU A 32 19.84 8.42 -20.24
N CYS A 33 20.19 8.04 -19.01
CA CYS A 33 21.43 7.31 -18.75
C CYS A 33 21.32 5.83 -19.14
N ALA A 34 20.11 5.28 -19.08
CA ALA A 34 19.78 3.90 -19.39
C ALA A 34 18.29 3.78 -19.74
N VAL A 35 17.90 2.65 -20.34
CA VAL A 35 16.49 2.30 -20.55
C VAL A 35 15.79 2.29 -19.19
N GLY A 36 14.66 2.99 -19.09
CA GLY A 36 13.82 2.98 -17.88
C GLY A 36 13.33 1.57 -17.54
N ASP A 37 13.10 1.32 -16.25
CA ASP A 37 12.55 0.06 -15.74
C ASP A 37 11.28 0.33 -14.95
N GLY A 38 10.37 -0.64 -14.93
CA GLY A 38 9.05 -0.48 -14.34
C GLY A 38 8.41 -1.81 -13.96
N GLY A 39 7.66 -1.81 -12.87
CA GLY A 39 7.01 -3.01 -12.33
C GLY A 39 5.55 -2.80 -11.97
N LEU A 40 4.75 -3.87 -12.06
CA LEU A 40 3.37 -3.93 -11.55
C LEU A 40 3.36 -4.09 -10.02
N CYS A 41 3.87 -3.09 -9.31
CA CYS A 41 4.07 -3.10 -7.87
C CYS A 41 3.62 -1.80 -7.18
N GLY A 42 2.68 -1.07 -7.79
CA GLY A 42 2.12 0.17 -7.23
C GLY A 42 1.24 -0.04 -5.99
N SER A 43 0.61 1.05 -5.53
CA SER A 43 -0.20 1.07 -4.30
C SER A 43 -1.28 -0.03 -4.20
N VAL A 44 -1.86 -0.48 -5.32
CA VAL A 44 -2.87 -1.57 -5.33
C VAL A 44 -2.32 -2.88 -4.78
N CYS A 45 -1.02 -3.13 -4.92
CA CYS A 45 -0.38 -4.31 -4.35
C CYS A 45 -0.43 -4.31 -2.82
N LEU A 46 -0.45 -3.13 -2.19
CA LEU A 46 -0.62 -3.00 -0.74
C LEU A 46 -2.04 -3.36 -0.31
N ASP A 47 -3.06 -2.95 -1.08
CA ASP A 47 -4.46 -3.29 -0.80
C ASP A 47 -4.70 -4.80 -0.93
N ILE A 48 -4.14 -5.42 -1.97
CA ILE A 48 -4.18 -6.88 -2.18
C ILE A 48 -3.44 -7.61 -1.05
N ALA A 49 -2.27 -7.12 -0.65
CA ALA A 49 -1.49 -7.71 0.44
C ALA A 49 -2.25 -7.62 1.77
N PHE A 50 -2.91 -6.49 2.04
CA PHE A 50 -3.73 -6.30 3.23
C PHE A 50 -4.94 -7.25 3.25
N GLU A 51 -5.67 -7.40 2.14
CA GLU A 51 -6.77 -8.36 2.05
C GLU A 51 -6.29 -9.78 2.35
N LYS A 52 -5.16 -10.18 1.75
CA LYS A 52 -4.55 -11.49 1.98
C LYS A 52 -4.12 -11.68 3.43
N TYR A 53 -3.57 -10.63 4.05
CA TYR A 53 -3.20 -10.62 5.46
C TYR A 53 -4.41 -10.91 6.34
N ILE A 54 -5.49 -10.14 6.20
CA ILE A 54 -6.74 -10.37 6.95
C ILE A 54 -7.30 -11.77 6.71
N LYS A 55 -7.36 -12.22 5.45
CA LYS A 55 -7.84 -13.57 5.11
C LYS A 55 -7.02 -14.68 5.77
N THR A 56 -5.72 -14.47 5.95
CA THR A 56 -4.82 -15.40 6.64
C THR A 56 -5.10 -15.41 8.14
N LEU A 57 -5.24 -14.23 8.76
CA LEU A 57 -5.51 -14.08 10.19
C LEU A 57 -6.86 -14.68 10.62
N VAL A 58 -7.95 -14.31 9.93
CA VAL A 58 -9.30 -14.73 10.32
C VAL A 58 -9.65 -16.13 9.82
N GLY A 59 -8.83 -16.68 8.93
CA GLY A 59 -9.05 -17.94 8.24
C GLY A 59 -9.99 -17.84 7.05
N GLU A 60 -9.69 -18.63 6.01
CA GLU A 60 -10.41 -18.58 4.73
C GLU A 60 -11.91 -18.91 4.86
N SER A 61 -12.28 -19.84 5.73
CA SER A 61 -13.68 -20.22 5.96
C SER A 61 -14.51 -19.06 6.50
N GLN A 62 -13.97 -18.32 7.47
CA GLN A 62 -14.66 -17.17 8.06
C GLN A 62 -14.69 -15.98 7.09
N TYR A 63 -13.55 -15.67 6.46
CA TYR A 63 -13.47 -14.59 5.48
C TYR A 63 -14.50 -14.76 4.34
N ASN A 64 -14.66 -15.99 3.85
CA ASN A 64 -15.61 -16.30 2.78
C ASN A 64 -17.08 -16.16 3.21
N ARG A 65 -17.41 -16.25 4.51
CA ARG A 65 -18.77 -16.03 5.04
C ARG A 65 -19.11 -14.54 5.20
N LEU A 66 -18.11 -13.65 5.23
CA LEU A 66 -18.34 -12.21 5.34
C LEU A 66 -19.11 -11.69 4.13
N LYS A 67 -20.00 -10.72 4.36
CA LYS A 67 -20.75 -10.06 3.29
C LYS A 67 -19.81 -9.21 2.45
N ASP A 68 -19.98 -9.22 1.13
CA ASP A 68 -19.10 -8.47 0.22
C ASP A 68 -19.11 -6.95 0.49
N ARG A 69 -20.24 -6.41 0.96
CA ARG A 69 -20.36 -5.01 1.38
C ARG A 69 -19.42 -4.68 2.54
N ASP A 70 -19.21 -5.62 3.45
CA ASP A 70 -18.45 -5.43 4.67
C ASP A 70 -16.94 -5.62 4.37
N LYS A 71 -16.58 -6.60 3.52
CA LYS A 71 -15.22 -6.70 2.92
C LYS A 71 -14.81 -5.43 2.19
N LYS A 72 -15.72 -4.85 1.39
CA LYS A 72 -15.46 -3.59 0.67
C LYS A 72 -15.25 -2.42 1.63
N LYS A 73 -16.01 -2.35 2.73
CA LYS A 73 -15.83 -1.30 3.74
C LYS A 73 -14.49 -1.42 4.46
N MET A 74 -14.09 -2.63 4.83
CA MET A 74 -12.78 -2.92 5.41
C MET A 74 -11.66 -2.41 4.49
N LEU A 75 -11.69 -2.79 3.20
CA LEU A 75 -10.69 -2.35 2.22
C LEU A 75 -10.69 -0.83 2.02
N LEU A 76 -11.86 -0.18 1.96
CA LEU A 76 -11.95 1.28 1.84
C LEU A 76 -11.40 1.99 3.08
N ASN A 77 -11.66 1.45 4.28
CA ASN A 77 -11.14 1.99 5.52
C ASN A 77 -9.60 1.91 5.56
N PHE A 78 -9.03 0.79 5.11
CA PHE A 78 -7.59 0.66 4.94
C PHE A 78 -7.04 1.63 3.88
N GLU A 79 -7.61 1.65 2.66
CA GLU A 79 -7.11 2.41 1.52
C GLU A 79 -7.10 3.93 1.75
N TYR A 80 -8.17 4.46 2.35
CA TYR A 80 -8.36 5.90 2.55
C TYR A 80 -8.01 6.37 3.97
N GLY A 81 -7.83 5.46 4.91
CA GLY A 81 -7.44 5.75 6.29
C GLY A 81 -6.01 5.28 6.55
N VAL A 82 -5.89 4.07 7.12
CA VAL A 82 -4.64 3.51 7.65
C VAL A 82 -3.48 3.64 6.66
N LYS A 83 -3.66 3.20 5.41
CA LYS A 83 -2.59 3.20 4.39
C LYS A 83 -2.01 4.59 4.13
N ARG A 84 -2.83 5.65 4.22
CA ARG A 84 -2.41 7.05 3.97
C ARG A 84 -1.86 7.74 5.21
N ALA A 85 -2.31 7.33 6.39
CA ALA A 85 -1.89 7.88 7.65
C ALA A 85 -0.62 7.21 8.19
N PHE A 86 -0.28 6.01 7.72
CA PHE A 86 0.87 5.25 8.17
C PHE A 86 2.18 5.96 7.86
N THR A 87 2.98 6.23 8.89
CA THR A 87 4.34 6.75 8.78
C THR A 87 5.26 6.01 9.73
N VAL A 88 6.55 5.89 9.37
CA VAL A 88 7.54 5.15 10.16
C VAL A 88 7.77 5.76 11.55
N GLU A 89 7.50 7.06 11.70
CA GLU A 89 7.67 7.80 12.95
C GLU A 89 6.37 7.90 13.77
N SER A 90 5.26 7.37 13.24
CA SER A 90 3.98 7.42 13.94
C SER A 90 4.02 6.57 15.22
N THR A 91 3.43 7.10 16.29
CA THR A 91 3.09 6.35 17.49
C THR A 91 1.58 6.15 17.61
N GLU A 92 0.84 6.38 16.53
CA GLU A 92 -0.61 6.19 16.50
C GLU A 92 -0.94 4.70 16.37
N ASP A 93 -1.92 4.26 17.15
CA ASP A 93 -2.52 2.94 16.98
C ASP A 93 -3.45 2.97 15.77
N TYR A 94 -3.25 2.05 14.82
CA TYR A 94 -4.12 1.92 13.66
C TYR A 94 -5.12 0.79 13.89
N SER A 95 -6.30 0.91 13.31
CA SER A 95 -7.30 -0.15 13.38
C SER A 95 -8.16 -0.21 12.14
N VAL A 96 -8.69 -1.39 11.83
CA VAL A 96 -9.64 -1.60 10.73
C VAL A 96 -10.86 -2.38 11.21
N ASP A 97 -12.04 -1.95 10.76
CA ASP A 97 -13.32 -2.61 11.02
C ASP A 97 -13.44 -3.91 10.18
N LEU A 98 -13.67 -5.03 10.88
CA LEU A 98 -13.82 -6.40 10.40
C LEU A 98 -15.23 -6.98 10.69
N ARG A 99 -16.31 -6.21 10.52
CA ARG A 99 -17.70 -6.68 10.78
C ARG A 99 -17.96 -8.12 10.35
N GLY A 100 -18.51 -8.91 11.28
CA GLY A 100 -18.83 -10.32 11.09
C GLY A 100 -17.65 -11.28 11.32
N VAL A 101 -16.51 -10.79 11.79
CA VAL A 101 -15.39 -11.60 12.26
C VAL A 101 -15.52 -11.83 13.77
N GLU A 102 -15.35 -13.07 14.20
CA GLU A 102 -15.31 -13.51 15.59
C GLU A 102 -14.05 -12.99 16.30
N ASP A 103 -14.16 -12.71 17.60
CA ASP A 103 -13.03 -12.25 18.41
C ASP A 103 -11.89 -13.28 18.43
N ASN A 104 -10.67 -12.75 18.34
CA ASN A 104 -9.44 -13.50 18.47
C ASN A 104 -8.38 -12.61 19.13
N GLU A 105 -8.25 -12.73 20.45
CA GLU A 105 -7.30 -11.94 21.23
C GLU A 105 -5.84 -12.17 20.81
N ALA A 106 -5.50 -13.36 20.33
CA ALA A 106 -4.14 -13.66 19.88
C ALA A 106 -3.74 -12.86 18.63
N GLU A 107 -4.72 -12.55 17.78
CA GLU A 107 -4.55 -11.71 16.57
C GLU A 107 -5.04 -10.27 16.78
N LYS A 108 -5.34 -9.89 18.02
CA LYS A 108 -5.86 -8.56 18.41
C LYS A 108 -7.14 -8.17 17.68
N ILE A 109 -8.01 -9.13 17.46
CA ILE A 109 -9.35 -8.92 16.91
C ILE A 109 -10.32 -8.92 18.09
N ILE A 110 -10.88 -7.76 18.41
CA ILE A 110 -11.81 -7.56 19.53
C ILE A 110 -12.94 -6.66 19.05
N ASP A 111 -14.18 -7.05 19.29
CA ASP A 111 -15.39 -6.28 18.93
C ASP A 111 -15.39 -5.89 17.44
N GLU A 112 -15.25 -6.91 16.59
CA GLU A 112 -15.20 -6.79 15.13
C GLU A 112 -14.10 -5.84 14.62
N THR A 113 -13.06 -5.55 15.40
CA THR A 113 -12.00 -4.59 15.02
C THR A 113 -10.63 -5.24 15.18
N ILE A 114 -9.74 -5.06 14.18
CA ILE A 114 -8.33 -5.43 14.30
C ILE A 114 -7.48 -4.21 14.65
N SER A 115 -6.65 -4.32 15.68
CA SER A 115 -5.55 -3.37 15.94
C SER A 115 -4.31 -3.76 15.14
N LEU A 116 -3.72 -2.76 14.48
CA LEU A 116 -2.53 -2.89 13.63
C LEU A 116 -1.37 -2.16 14.32
N ASP A 117 -0.33 -2.92 14.64
CA ASP A 117 0.93 -2.46 15.24
C ASP A 117 2.05 -2.42 14.18
#